data_AF-A0A3P8U7J5-F1
#
_entry.id   AF-A0A3P8U7J5-F1
#
_cell.length_a   1.000
_cell.length_b   1.000
_cell.length_c   1.000
_cell.angle_alpha   90.00
_cell.angle_beta   90.00
_cell.angle_gamma   90.00
#
_symmetry.space_group_name_H-M   'P 1'
#
loop_
_entity.id
_entity.type
_entity.pdbx_description
1 polymer ?
#
loop_
_entity_poly.entity_id
_entity_poly.type
_entity_poly.pdbx_seq_one_letter_code
_entity_poly.pdbx_strand_id
1 'polypeptide(L)'
;MTVSKVIKYLLATFNLLFYVGVIFILGFFANIRINKADHRITDELLPAIDLVIFIGVGTMIFGCLDRCAAVRENRCLLALLFLGLLTMFVMLLAVGALGAVSRTAAVQELVREHVEQFLPLSEQPEEVQESIRQVERTSFCCGFFAGHLDWGNSMAVPDSCNCIDTSMNCTALDGREVYSTPCMIYAMTWLDRLPHSLIVTAFAFGLLLMLAMIFSVALTRYESSITSTQIEGILRGLTTLRLVQL
;
A
#
# COMPACT_ATOMS: atom_id res chain seq x y z
N MET A 1 21.32 21.20 25.31
CA MET A 1 20.87 21.67 23.97
C MET A 1 21.63 21.06 22.78
N THR A 2 22.77 20.37 22.98
CA THR A 2 23.58 19.79 21.88
C THR A 2 23.09 18.41 21.43
N VAL A 3 22.59 17.58 22.35
CA VAL A 3 22.09 16.21 22.08
C VAL A 3 20.91 16.20 21.11
N SER A 4 19.99 17.18 21.22
CA SER A 4 18.86 17.28 20.28
C SER A 4 19.29 17.66 18.87
N LYS A 5 20.37 18.42 18.70
CA LYS A 5 20.91 18.79 17.37
C LYS A 5 21.55 17.59 16.67
N VAL A 6 22.29 16.77 17.42
CA VAL A 6 22.91 15.53 16.89
C VAL A 6 21.84 14.54 16.44
N ILE A 7 20.80 14.32 17.25
CA ILE A 7 19.69 13.42 16.91
C ILE A 7 18.95 13.91 15.67
N LYS A 8 18.63 15.21 15.57
CA LYS A 8 18.00 15.81 14.37
C LYS A 8 18.87 15.60 13.12
N TYR A 9 20.18 15.79 13.23
CA TYR A 9 21.11 15.65 12.11
C TYR A 9 21.27 14.18 11.66
N LEU A 10 21.35 13.24 12.61
CA LEU A 10 21.40 11.81 12.32
C LEU A 10 20.12 11.33 11.63
N LEU A 11 18.94 11.71 12.15
CA LEU A 11 17.64 11.42 11.52
C LEU A 11 17.54 12.01 10.11
N ALA A 12 17.96 13.27 9.94
CA ALA A 12 17.96 13.92 8.63
C ALA A 12 18.92 13.26 7.63
N THR A 13 20.08 12.77 8.10
CA THR A 13 21.05 12.08 7.25
C THR A 13 20.56 10.69 6.86
N PHE A 14 20.04 9.92 7.82
CA PHE A 14 19.47 8.59 7.57
C PHE A 14 18.31 8.67 6.58
N ASN A 15 17.34 9.56 6.82
CA ASN A 15 16.22 9.79 5.89
C ASN A 15 16.68 10.27 4.50
N LEU A 16 17.94 10.75 4.34
CA LEU A 16 18.45 11.20 3.03
C LEU A 16 18.90 10.01 2.22
N LEU A 17 19.59 9.08 2.90
CA LEU A 17 20.05 7.86 2.29
C LEU A 17 18.87 7.04 1.78
N PHE A 18 17.77 6.92 2.54
CA PHE A 18 16.56 6.27 2.03
C PHE A 18 15.94 7.01 0.86
N TYR A 19 15.83 8.33 0.95
CA TYR A 19 15.27 9.14 -0.13
C TYR A 19 16.06 8.98 -1.44
N VAL A 20 17.39 9.04 -1.37
CA VAL A 20 18.27 8.81 -2.53
C VAL A 20 18.16 7.36 -3.02
N GLY A 21 18.06 6.39 -2.11
CA GLY A 21 17.82 4.99 -2.45
C GLY A 21 16.53 4.79 -3.24
N VAL A 22 15.43 5.44 -2.81
CA VAL A 22 14.14 5.40 -3.53
C VAL A 22 14.28 6.00 -4.93
N ILE A 23 14.99 7.12 -5.09
CA ILE A 23 15.25 7.71 -6.42
C ILE A 23 15.99 6.72 -7.34
N PHE A 24 17.02 6.06 -6.83
CA PHE A 24 17.78 5.07 -7.60
C PHE A 24 16.92 3.89 -8.04
N ILE A 25 16.13 3.33 -7.11
CA ILE A 25 15.21 2.23 -7.40
C ILE A 25 14.17 2.65 -8.45
N LEU A 26 13.58 3.85 -8.28
CA LEU A 26 12.57 4.38 -9.19
C LEU A 26 13.15 4.65 -10.58
N GLY A 27 14.37 5.19 -10.65
CA GLY A 27 15.10 5.38 -11.90
C GLY A 27 15.41 4.05 -12.60
N PHE A 28 15.76 3.00 -11.84
CA PHE A 28 15.99 1.67 -12.39
C PHE A 28 14.71 1.05 -12.98
N PHE A 29 13.61 1.06 -12.23
CA PHE A 29 12.33 0.55 -12.74
C PHE A 29 11.77 1.38 -13.90
N ALA A 30 11.95 2.71 -13.88
CA ALA A 30 11.61 3.56 -15.01
C ALA A 30 12.46 3.23 -16.25
N ASN A 31 13.76 2.96 -16.09
CA ASN A 31 14.62 2.54 -17.19
C ASN A 31 14.16 1.21 -17.80
N ILE A 32 13.87 0.21 -16.97
CA ILE A 32 13.29 -1.08 -17.42
C ILE A 32 12.00 -0.84 -18.21
N ARG A 33 11.20 0.14 -17.80
CA ARG A 33 9.93 0.46 -18.46
C ARG A 33 10.04 1.19 -19.77
N ILE A 34 11.11 1.94 -19.98
CA ILE A 34 11.39 2.57 -21.26
C ILE A 34 12.06 1.55 -22.19
N ASN A 35 12.97 0.73 -21.65
CA ASN A 35 13.75 -0.27 -22.38
C ASN A 35 13.19 -1.69 -22.25
N LYS A 36 11.87 -1.85 -22.40
CA LYS A 36 11.17 -3.15 -22.24
C LYS A 36 11.71 -4.23 -23.18
N ALA A 37 12.04 -3.85 -24.41
CA ALA A 37 12.56 -4.76 -25.44
C ALA A 37 13.96 -5.31 -25.10
N ASP A 38 14.79 -4.51 -24.43
CA ASP A 38 16.17 -4.87 -24.07
C ASP A 38 16.20 -5.82 -22.87
N HIS A 39 15.22 -5.68 -21.96
CA HIS A 39 15.11 -6.46 -20.73
C HIS A 39 14.18 -7.69 -20.85
N ARG A 40 13.67 -8.00 -22.06
CA ARG A 40 12.73 -9.12 -22.33
C ARG A 40 11.54 -9.14 -21.36
N ILE A 41 11.02 -7.96 -21.02
CA ILE A 41 9.87 -7.82 -20.11
C ILE A 41 8.59 -8.16 -20.88
N THR A 42 7.86 -9.17 -20.42
CA THR A 42 6.51 -9.50 -20.92
C THR A 42 5.51 -8.43 -20.51
N ASP A 43 4.46 -8.25 -21.32
CA ASP A 43 3.41 -7.26 -21.06
C ASP A 43 2.74 -7.48 -19.68
N GLU A 44 2.68 -8.74 -19.23
CA GLU A 44 2.19 -9.15 -17.90
C GLU A 44 2.95 -8.54 -16.71
N LEU A 45 4.24 -8.22 -16.86
CA LEU A 45 5.04 -7.65 -15.77
C LEU A 45 4.94 -6.10 -15.72
N LEU A 46 4.38 -5.49 -16.76
CA LEU A 46 4.17 -4.04 -16.82
C LEU A 46 3.32 -3.50 -15.66
N PRO A 47 2.11 -4.02 -15.37
CA PRO A 47 1.29 -3.50 -14.29
C PRO A 47 1.99 -3.58 -12.93
N ALA A 48 2.76 -4.63 -12.67
CA ALA A 48 3.55 -4.74 -11.44
C ALA A 48 4.61 -3.63 -11.36
N ILE A 49 5.29 -3.33 -12.47
CA ILE A 49 6.26 -2.25 -12.51
C ILE A 49 5.57 -0.87 -12.41
N ASP A 50 4.35 -0.70 -12.95
CA ASP A 50 3.59 0.57 -12.86
C ASP A 50 3.28 0.86 -11.41
N LEU A 51 2.83 -0.18 -10.71
CA LEU A 51 2.52 -0.12 -9.29
C LEU A 51 3.76 0.26 -8.47
N VAL A 52 4.91 -0.34 -8.75
CA VAL A 52 6.18 0.01 -8.08
C VAL A 52 6.56 1.47 -8.33
N ILE A 53 6.41 1.96 -9.56
CA ILE A 53 6.67 3.37 -9.90
C ILE A 53 5.69 4.28 -9.15
N PHE A 54 4.40 3.96 -9.14
CA PHE A 54 3.37 4.75 -8.47
C PHE A 54 3.62 4.85 -6.96
N ILE A 55 3.91 3.73 -6.30
CA ILE A 55 4.27 3.69 -4.87
C ILE A 55 5.58 4.46 -4.63
N GLY A 56 6.56 4.31 -5.52
CA GLY A 56 7.83 5.04 -5.48
C GLY A 56 7.63 6.56 -5.54
N VAL A 57 6.78 7.06 -6.43
CA VAL A 57 6.51 8.50 -6.56
C VAL A 57 5.82 9.02 -5.30
N GLY A 58 4.83 8.27 -4.79
CA GLY A 58 4.15 8.61 -3.54
C GLY A 58 5.14 8.73 -2.37
N THR A 59 5.95 7.69 -2.16
CA THR A 59 6.97 7.67 -1.09
C THR A 59 8.01 8.78 -1.24
N MET A 60 8.34 9.20 -2.47
CA MET A 60 9.22 10.32 -2.72
C MET A 60 8.60 11.66 -2.29
N ILE A 61 7.30 11.88 -2.53
CA ILE A 61 6.58 13.06 -2.03
C ILE A 61 6.60 13.09 -0.49
N PHE A 62 6.28 11.96 0.15
CA PHE A 62 6.32 11.85 1.61
C PHE A 62 7.73 12.09 2.18
N GLY A 63 8.77 11.51 1.56
CA GLY A 63 10.15 11.70 2.00
C GLY A 63 10.66 13.15 1.86
N CYS A 64 10.20 13.88 0.82
CA CYS A 64 10.45 15.32 0.73
C CYS A 64 9.81 16.09 1.88
N LEU A 65 8.57 15.74 2.24
CA LEU A 65 7.84 16.38 3.33
C LEU A 65 8.52 16.10 4.68
N ASP A 66 8.92 14.86 4.94
CA ASP A 66 9.64 14.47 6.16
C ASP A 66 10.97 15.21 6.32
N ARG A 67 11.75 15.31 5.24
CA ARG A 67 13.02 16.06 5.24
C ARG A 67 12.80 17.54 5.46
N CYS A 68 11.82 18.12 4.78
CA CYS A 68 11.48 19.53 4.97
C CYS A 68 11.08 19.75 6.44
N ALA A 69 10.22 18.90 7.01
CA ALA A 69 9.75 18.99 8.39
C ALA A 69 10.88 18.95 9.43
N ALA A 70 11.93 18.17 9.18
CA ALA A 70 13.08 18.09 10.07
C ALA A 70 13.95 19.37 10.06
N VAL A 71 13.98 20.11 8.94
CA VAL A 71 14.92 21.24 8.73
C VAL A 71 14.24 22.59 8.94
N ARG A 72 12.94 22.73 8.64
CA ARG A 72 12.23 24.01 8.72
C ARG A 72 11.21 24.01 9.87
N GLU A 73 11.42 24.90 10.83
CA GLU A 73 10.46 25.24 11.89
C GLU A 73 9.35 26.16 11.32
N ASN A 74 8.64 25.69 10.29
CA ASN A 74 7.52 26.41 9.68
C ASN A 74 6.19 25.74 10.04
N ARG A 75 5.22 26.54 10.49
CA ARG A 75 3.87 26.10 10.86
C ARG A 75 3.14 25.33 9.75
N CYS A 76 3.30 25.77 8.49
CA CYS A 76 2.67 25.11 7.34
C CYS A 76 3.19 23.67 7.16
N LEU A 77 4.45 23.43 7.50
CA LEU A 77 5.10 22.15 7.33
C LEU A 77 4.75 21.16 8.44
N LEU A 78 4.59 21.65 9.67
CA LEU A 78 4.00 20.87 10.77
C LEU A 78 2.55 20.47 10.45
N ALA A 79 1.78 21.36 9.81
CA ALA A 79 0.41 21.06 9.39
C ALA A 79 0.36 19.99 8.28
N LEU A 80 1.28 20.05 7.31
CA LEU A 80 1.41 19.02 6.27
C LEU A 80 1.83 17.66 6.87
N LEU A 81 2.72 17.64 7.87
CA LEU A 81 3.10 16.43 8.59
C LEU A 81 1.88 15.81 9.31
N PHE A 82 1.09 16.63 10.00
CA PHE A 82 -0.14 16.16 10.65
C PHE A 82 -1.13 15.58 9.63
N LEU A 83 -1.34 16.25 8.50
CA LEU A 83 -2.22 15.77 7.45
C LEU A 83 -1.70 14.45 6.84
N GLY A 84 -0.39 14.33 6.62
CA GLY A 84 0.25 13.10 6.17
C GLY A 84 0.03 11.94 7.14
N LEU A 85 0.29 12.14 8.43
CA LEU A 85 0.05 11.13 9.47
C LEU A 85 -1.43 10.74 9.56
N LEU A 86 -2.34 11.71 9.46
CA LEU A 86 -3.78 11.46 9.44
C LEU A 86 -4.19 10.61 8.23
N THR A 87 -3.70 10.92 7.04
CA THR A 87 -4.01 10.15 5.83
C THR A 87 -3.52 8.70 5.96
N MET A 88 -2.31 8.48 6.47
CA MET A 88 -1.79 7.13 6.70
C MET A 88 -2.60 6.36 7.74
N PHE A 89 -3.03 7.03 8.81
CA PHE A 89 -3.87 6.41 9.82
C PHE A 89 -5.25 6.00 9.27
N VAL A 90 -5.91 6.89 8.51
CA VAL A 90 -7.19 6.59 7.86
C VAL A 90 -7.04 5.45 6.86
N MET A 91 -5.95 5.42 6.07
CA MET A 91 -5.67 4.32 5.14
C MET A 91 -5.46 3.00 5.89
N LEU A 92 -4.72 3.00 7.00
CA LEU A 92 -4.53 1.80 7.82
C LEU A 92 -5.87 1.27 8.36
N LEU A 93 -6.74 2.17 8.83
CA LEU A 93 -8.10 1.81 9.26
C LEU A 93 -8.96 1.30 8.10
N ALA A 94 -8.89 1.93 6.93
CA ALA A 94 -9.64 1.52 5.76
C ALA A 94 -9.22 0.12 5.29
N VAL A 95 -7.92 -0.16 5.19
CA VAL A 95 -7.40 -1.48 4.83
C VAL A 95 -7.78 -2.52 5.89
N GLY A 96 -7.65 -2.19 7.19
CA GLY A 96 -8.05 -3.09 8.27
C GLY A 96 -9.56 -3.39 8.26
N ALA A 97 -10.39 -2.37 8.03
CA ALA A 97 -11.84 -2.53 7.92
C ALA A 97 -12.23 -3.33 6.67
N LEU A 98 -11.65 -3.03 5.51
CA LEU A 98 -11.87 -3.78 4.27
C LEU A 98 -11.46 -5.25 4.43
N GLY A 99 -10.33 -5.54 5.07
CA GLY A 99 -9.89 -6.90 5.35
C GLY A 99 -10.76 -7.66 6.35
N ALA A 100 -11.46 -6.95 7.25
CA ALA A 100 -12.45 -7.56 8.14
C ALA A 100 -13.79 -7.80 7.41
N VAL A 101 -14.22 -6.83 6.61
CA VAL A 101 -15.50 -6.83 5.90
C VAL A 101 -15.47 -7.79 4.69
N SER A 102 -14.31 -8.01 4.06
CA SER A 102 -14.14 -8.99 2.98
C SER A 102 -14.45 -10.44 3.38
N ARG A 103 -14.43 -10.74 4.69
CA ARG A 103 -14.78 -12.05 5.25
C ARG A 103 -16.30 -12.24 5.41
N THR A 104 -17.09 -11.19 5.22
CA THR A 104 -18.55 -11.27 5.35
C THR A 104 -19.15 -11.88 4.09
N ALA A 105 -20.18 -12.70 4.26
CA ALA A 105 -20.87 -13.36 3.15
C ALA A 105 -21.43 -12.36 2.13
N ALA A 106 -21.92 -11.19 2.59
CA ALA A 106 -22.43 -10.14 1.71
C ALA A 106 -21.37 -9.61 0.74
N VAL A 107 -20.13 -9.43 1.21
CA VAL A 107 -19.05 -8.94 0.34
C VAL A 107 -18.53 -10.04 -0.58
N GLN A 108 -18.46 -11.28 -0.09
CA GLN A 108 -18.09 -12.41 -0.96
C GLN A 108 -19.09 -12.57 -2.10
N GLU A 109 -20.39 -12.36 -1.85
CA GLU A 109 -21.42 -12.39 -2.89
C GLU A 109 -21.28 -11.23 -3.88
N LEU A 110 -21.02 -10.01 -3.40
CA LEU A 110 -20.76 -8.86 -4.28
C LEU A 110 -19.53 -9.07 -5.17
N VAL A 111 -18.46 -9.65 -4.61
CA VAL A 111 -17.26 -9.99 -5.38
C VAL A 111 -17.58 -11.08 -6.40
N ARG A 112 -18.40 -12.06 -6.03
CA ARG A 112 -18.86 -13.12 -6.94
C ARG A 112 -19.65 -12.53 -8.11
N GLU A 113 -20.64 -11.69 -7.85
CA GLU A 113 -21.44 -11.01 -8.89
C GLU A 113 -20.54 -10.21 -9.85
N HIS A 114 -19.52 -9.52 -9.32
CA HIS A 114 -18.61 -8.76 -10.15
C HIS A 114 -17.69 -9.67 -10.99
N VAL A 115 -17.22 -10.78 -10.43
CA VAL A 115 -16.41 -11.77 -11.16
C VAL A 115 -17.24 -12.48 -12.23
N GLU A 116 -18.53 -12.73 -11.98
CA GLU A 116 -19.47 -13.32 -12.95
C GLU A 116 -19.57 -12.52 -14.27
N GLN A 117 -19.25 -11.22 -14.26
CA GLN A 117 -19.20 -10.38 -15.47
C GLN A 117 -17.99 -10.68 -16.37
N PHE A 118 -16.95 -11.34 -15.84
CA PHE A 118 -15.73 -11.72 -16.56
C PHE A 118 -15.75 -13.19 -17.02
N LEU A 119 -16.83 -13.92 -16.75
CA LEU A 119 -17.02 -15.29 -17.19
C LEU A 119 -17.64 -15.35 -18.60
N PRO A 120 -17.28 -16.35 -19.42
CA PRO A 120 -16.31 -17.41 -19.14
C PRO A 120 -14.85 -16.93 -19.27
N LEU A 121 -13.94 -17.49 -18.47
CA LEU A 121 -12.51 -17.10 -18.49
C LEU A 121 -11.85 -17.35 -19.84
N SER A 122 -12.37 -18.30 -20.62
CA SER A 122 -11.88 -18.66 -21.94
C SER A 122 -12.12 -17.59 -23.01
N GLU A 123 -13.03 -16.64 -22.77
CA GLU A 123 -13.30 -15.52 -23.66
C GLU A 123 -12.46 -14.27 -23.33
N GLN A 124 -11.70 -14.31 -22.23
CA GLN A 124 -10.84 -13.20 -21.84
C GLN A 124 -9.59 -13.10 -22.74
N PRO A 125 -8.94 -11.92 -22.84
CA PRO A 125 -7.69 -11.77 -23.58
C PRO A 125 -6.61 -12.75 -23.09
N GLU A 126 -5.76 -13.25 -23.98
CA GLU A 126 -4.72 -14.24 -23.64
C GLU A 126 -3.78 -13.78 -22.51
N GLU A 127 -3.48 -12.48 -22.41
CA GLU A 127 -2.68 -11.91 -21.32
C GLU A 127 -3.34 -12.10 -19.94
N VAL A 128 -4.67 -11.95 -19.89
CA VAL A 128 -5.47 -12.19 -18.68
C VAL A 128 -5.53 -13.67 -18.38
N GLN A 129 -5.71 -14.50 -19.40
CA GLN A 129 -5.73 -15.95 -19.22
C GLN A 129 -4.41 -16.47 -18.68
N GLU A 130 -3.26 -16.01 -19.20
CA GLU A 130 -1.95 -16.47 -18.72
C GLU A 130 -1.68 -16.03 -17.28
N SER A 131 -2.09 -14.82 -16.91
CA SER A 131 -2.06 -14.35 -15.52
C SER A 131 -2.86 -15.27 -14.58
N ILE A 132 -4.05 -15.71 -15.01
CA ILE A 132 -4.88 -16.65 -14.24
C ILE A 132 -4.21 -18.04 -14.19
N ARG A 133 -3.69 -18.54 -15.32
CA ARG A 133 -2.97 -19.82 -15.38
C ARG A 133 -1.75 -19.83 -14.45
N GLN A 134 -1.05 -18.70 -14.30
CA GLN A 134 0.06 -18.57 -13.36
C GLN A 134 -0.41 -18.68 -11.90
N VAL A 135 -1.53 -18.05 -11.55
CA VAL A 135 -2.14 -18.17 -10.22
C VAL A 135 -2.56 -19.61 -9.95
N GLU A 136 -3.25 -20.25 -10.88
CA GLU A 136 -3.69 -21.66 -10.76
C GLU A 136 -2.50 -22.61 -10.52
N ARG A 137 -1.41 -22.47 -11.28
CA ARG A 137 -0.18 -23.27 -11.12
C ARG A 137 0.48 -23.07 -9.75
N THR A 138 0.53 -21.84 -9.25
CA THR A 138 1.21 -21.50 -7.99
C THR A 138 0.37 -21.77 -6.76
N SER A 139 -0.96 -21.76 -6.92
CA SER A 139 -1.93 -21.87 -5.84
C SER A 139 -2.61 -23.25 -5.77
N PHE A 140 -2.34 -24.15 -6.73
CA PHE A 140 -2.90 -25.50 -6.81
C PHE A 140 -4.45 -25.49 -6.75
N CYS A 141 -5.04 -24.64 -7.58
CA CYS A 141 -6.48 -24.41 -7.67
C CYS A 141 -6.88 -24.25 -9.13
N CYS A 142 -8.18 -24.28 -9.43
CA CYS A 142 -8.69 -24.07 -10.79
C CYS A 142 -9.90 -23.14 -10.76
N GLY A 143 -9.94 -22.15 -11.67
CA GLY A 143 -11.00 -21.16 -11.74
C GLY A 143 -11.12 -20.26 -10.50
N PHE A 144 -12.14 -19.40 -10.47
CA PHE A 144 -12.35 -18.44 -9.38
C PHE A 144 -13.26 -18.98 -8.27
N PHE A 145 -14.55 -19.15 -8.57
CA PHE A 145 -15.60 -19.47 -7.61
C PHE A 145 -16.25 -20.82 -7.86
N ALA A 146 -16.50 -21.20 -9.13
CA ALA A 146 -17.14 -22.46 -9.49
C ALA A 146 -16.14 -23.53 -9.98
N GLY A 147 -14.85 -23.30 -9.79
CA GLY A 147 -13.82 -24.27 -10.15
C GLY A 147 -13.56 -24.29 -11.66
N HIS A 148 -13.32 -25.48 -12.22
CA HIS A 148 -13.13 -25.66 -13.66
C HIS A 148 -14.31 -25.19 -14.52
N LEU A 149 -15.52 -25.09 -13.97
CA LEU A 149 -16.71 -24.59 -14.68
C LEU A 149 -16.57 -23.12 -15.09
N ASP A 150 -15.71 -22.36 -14.41
CA ASP A 150 -15.49 -20.95 -14.71
C ASP A 150 -14.84 -20.74 -16.11
N TRP A 151 -14.20 -21.77 -16.65
CA TRP A 151 -13.66 -21.78 -18.01
C TRP A 151 -14.74 -22.00 -19.10
N GLY A 152 -15.99 -22.25 -18.69
CA GLY A 152 -17.15 -22.43 -19.58
C GLY A 152 -17.28 -23.85 -20.11
N ASN A 153 -16.26 -24.39 -20.78
CA ASN A 153 -16.27 -25.73 -21.36
C ASN A 153 -15.08 -26.58 -20.90
N SER A 154 -15.25 -27.90 -20.82
CA SER A 154 -14.22 -28.83 -20.37
C SER A 154 -12.98 -28.86 -21.27
N MET A 155 -13.15 -28.63 -22.57
CA MET A 155 -12.06 -28.44 -23.54
C MET A 155 -11.32 -27.10 -23.40
N ALA A 156 -11.95 -26.09 -22.82
CA ALA A 156 -11.37 -24.76 -22.64
C ALA A 156 -10.58 -24.61 -21.33
N VAL A 157 -10.68 -25.60 -20.44
CA VAL A 157 -9.90 -25.64 -19.19
C VAL A 157 -8.41 -25.81 -19.53
N PRO A 158 -7.52 -24.91 -19.07
CA PRO A 158 -6.10 -24.96 -19.37
C PRO A 158 -5.36 -26.04 -18.56
N ASP A 159 -4.17 -26.39 -19.00
CA ASP A 159 -3.30 -27.35 -18.31
C ASP A 159 -2.79 -26.86 -16.94
N SER A 160 -2.90 -25.56 -16.64
CA SER A 160 -2.62 -25.01 -15.30
C SER A 160 -3.52 -25.59 -14.21
N CYS A 161 -4.71 -26.07 -14.58
CA CYS A 161 -5.64 -26.74 -13.67
C CYS A 161 -5.30 -28.21 -13.42
N ASN A 162 -4.32 -28.80 -14.11
CA ASN A 162 -4.00 -30.23 -13.98
C ASN A 162 -3.51 -30.54 -12.57
N CYS A 163 -4.12 -31.55 -11.95
CA CYS A 163 -3.76 -31.99 -10.61
C CYS A 163 -2.44 -32.77 -10.64
N ILE A 164 -1.36 -32.17 -10.12
CA ILE A 164 -0.03 -32.81 -10.10
C ILE A 164 0.11 -33.77 -8.90
N ASP A 165 -0.61 -33.51 -7.81
CA ASP A 165 -0.56 -34.27 -6.57
C ASP A 165 -1.97 -34.76 -6.19
N THR A 166 -2.20 -36.06 -6.34
CA THR A 166 -3.46 -36.75 -5.97
C THR A 166 -3.77 -36.74 -4.48
N SER A 167 -2.88 -36.23 -3.62
CA SER A 167 -3.22 -35.97 -2.21
C SER A 167 -4.13 -34.75 -2.04
N MET A 168 -4.30 -33.93 -3.07
CA MET A 168 -5.23 -32.81 -3.10
C MET A 168 -6.62 -33.21 -3.63
N ASN A 169 -7.60 -32.32 -3.49
CA ASN A 169 -8.95 -32.55 -4.01
C ASN A 169 -8.95 -32.40 -5.53
N CYS A 170 -8.80 -33.50 -6.25
CA CYS A 170 -8.87 -33.56 -7.72
C CYS A 170 -10.21 -34.15 -8.19
N THR A 171 -10.66 -33.76 -9.38
CA THR A 171 -11.81 -34.36 -10.08
C THR A 171 -11.43 -34.75 -11.50
N ALA A 172 -12.01 -35.85 -12.00
CA ALA A 172 -11.78 -36.31 -13.36
C ALA A 172 -12.63 -35.50 -14.36
N LEU A 173 -11.98 -34.90 -15.36
CA LEU A 173 -12.60 -34.13 -16.43
C LEU A 173 -12.01 -34.57 -17.77
N ASP A 174 -12.83 -35.15 -18.66
CA ASP A 174 -12.44 -35.62 -20.00
C ASP A 174 -11.15 -36.48 -20.04
N GLY A 175 -10.98 -37.36 -19.05
CA GLY A 175 -9.84 -38.28 -18.99
C GLY A 175 -8.55 -37.72 -18.37
N ARG A 176 -8.56 -36.47 -17.87
CA ARG A 176 -7.50 -35.90 -17.02
C ARG A 176 -8.01 -35.54 -15.63
N GLU A 177 -7.11 -35.43 -14.66
CA GLU A 177 -7.45 -34.97 -13.31
C GLU A 177 -7.16 -33.48 -13.17
N VAL A 178 -8.15 -32.72 -12.70
CA VAL A 178 -8.05 -31.27 -12.49
C VAL A 178 -8.33 -30.91 -11.02
N TYR A 179 -7.77 -29.79 -10.56
CA TYR A 179 -8.08 -29.29 -9.21
C TYR A 179 -9.57 -28.98 -9.07
N SER A 180 -10.21 -29.58 -8.07
CA SER A 180 -11.62 -29.30 -7.74
C SER A 180 -11.77 -28.06 -6.86
N THR A 181 -10.69 -27.58 -6.25
CA THR A 181 -10.69 -26.43 -5.34
C THR A 181 -10.68 -25.12 -6.11
N PRO A 182 -11.68 -24.23 -5.92
CA PRO A 182 -11.69 -22.90 -6.51
C PRO A 182 -10.59 -22.01 -5.92
N CYS A 183 -9.97 -21.15 -6.75
CA CYS A 183 -8.87 -20.29 -6.28
C CYS A 183 -9.32 -19.25 -5.25
N MET A 184 -10.59 -18.85 -5.22
CA MET A 184 -11.09 -17.93 -4.18
C MET A 184 -10.99 -18.53 -2.78
N ILE A 185 -11.19 -19.85 -2.63
CA ILE A 185 -11.02 -20.53 -1.34
C ILE A 185 -9.56 -20.50 -0.91
N TYR A 186 -8.63 -20.70 -1.85
CA TYR A 186 -7.20 -20.57 -1.58
C TYR A 186 -6.83 -19.14 -1.15
N ALA A 187 -7.33 -18.12 -1.84
CA ALA A 187 -7.10 -16.72 -1.48
C ALA A 187 -7.62 -16.36 -0.07
N MET A 188 -8.84 -16.82 0.27
CA MET A 188 -9.43 -16.60 1.60
C MET A 188 -8.67 -17.35 2.69
N THR A 189 -8.27 -18.60 2.45
CA THR A 189 -7.46 -19.37 3.40
C THR A 189 -6.07 -18.76 3.59
N TRP A 190 -5.46 -18.20 2.55
CA TRP A 190 -4.23 -17.40 2.68
C TRP A 190 -4.43 -16.17 3.55
N LEU A 191 -5.56 -15.47 3.38
CA LEU A 191 -5.92 -14.33 4.21
C LEU A 191 -6.11 -14.72 5.69
N ASP A 192 -6.64 -15.91 5.96
CA ASP A 192 -6.76 -16.46 7.32
C ASP A 192 -5.43 -16.94 7.90
N ARG A 193 -4.52 -17.38 7.02
CA ARG A 193 -3.16 -17.80 7.39
C ARG A 193 -2.21 -16.63 7.54
N LEU A 194 -2.65 -15.38 7.32
CA LEU A 194 -1.85 -14.21 7.65
C LEU A 194 -1.35 -14.37 9.09
N PRO A 195 -0.02 -14.42 9.31
CA PRO A 195 0.51 -14.74 10.61
C PRO A 195 0.04 -13.70 11.61
N HIS A 196 -0.31 -14.14 12.83
CA HIS A 196 -0.67 -13.25 13.92
C HIS A 196 0.35 -12.11 14.13
N SER A 197 1.62 -12.35 13.76
CA SER A 197 2.67 -11.33 13.76
C SER A 197 2.33 -10.11 12.92
N LEU A 198 1.70 -10.25 11.74
CA LEU A 198 1.33 -9.12 10.88
C LEU A 198 0.26 -8.25 11.54
N ILE A 199 -0.75 -8.86 12.14
CA ILE A 199 -1.81 -8.14 12.88
C ILE A 199 -1.18 -7.35 14.04
N VAL A 200 -0.27 -7.97 14.79
CA VAL A 200 0.44 -7.32 15.89
C VAL A 200 1.29 -6.15 15.38
N THR A 201 2.01 -6.32 14.27
CA THR A 201 2.81 -5.23 13.69
C THR A 201 1.93 -4.07 13.21
N ALA A 202 0.79 -4.35 12.57
CA ALA A 202 -0.15 -3.32 12.12
C ALA A 202 -0.75 -2.54 13.30
N PHE A 203 -1.10 -3.24 14.39
CA PHE A 203 -1.60 -2.61 15.61
C PHE A 203 -0.53 -1.72 16.27
N ALA A 204 0.69 -2.22 16.42
CA ALA A 204 1.81 -1.45 16.96
C ALA A 204 2.11 -0.21 16.11
N PHE A 205 2.09 -0.33 14.79
CA PHE A 205 2.25 0.79 13.88
C PHE A 205 1.12 1.82 14.02
N GLY A 206 -0.13 1.37 14.15
CA GLY A 206 -1.27 2.24 14.43
C GLY A 206 -1.12 3.04 15.73
N LEU A 207 -0.65 2.40 16.80
CA LEU A 207 -0.35 3.09 18.07
C LEU A 207 0.77 4.13 17.92
N LEU A 208 1.84 3.80 17.17
CA LEU A 208 2.92 4.74 16.90
C LEU A 208 2.44 5.96 16.11
N LEU A 209 1.57 5.76 15.09
CA LEU A 209 0.95 6.86 14.34
C LEU A 209 0.08 7.74 15.24
N MET A 210 -0.70 7.13 16.14
CA MET A 210 -1.50 7.88 17.12
C MET A 210 -0.65 8.74 18.03
N LEU A 211 0.43 8.19 18.58
CA LEU A 211 1.39 8.95 19.39
C LEU A 211 2.03 10.08 18.57
N ALA A 212 2.46 9.81 17.33
CA ALA A 212 3.04 10.82 16.44
C ALA A 212 2.07 11.96 16.14
N MET A 213 0.77 11.67 15.94
CA MET A 213 -0.26 12.69 15.78
C MET A 213 -0.42 13.54 17.04
N ILE A 214 -0.46 12.93 18.23
CA ILE A 214 -0.56 13.66 19.51
C ILE A 214 0.65 14.59 19.68
N PHE A 215 1.87 14.11 19.44
CA PHE A 215 3.07 14.92 19.49
C PHE A 215 3.04 16.05 18.45
N SER A 216 2.58 15.78 17.23
CA SER A 216 2.46 16.79 16.16
C SER A 216 1.47 17.90 16.53
N VAL A 217 0.33 17.55 17.16
CA VAL A 217 -0.65 18.51 17.67
C VAL A 217 -0.07 19.32 18.84
N ALA A 218 0.62 18.67 19.77
CA ALA A 218 1.25 19.36 20.90
C ALA A 218 2.31 20.38 20.42
N LEU A 219 3.13 20.00 19.45
CA LEU A 219 4.15 20.87 18.85
C LEU A 219 3.52 22.04 18.08
N THR A 220 2.48 21.79 17.27
CA THR A 220 1.77 22.88 16.57
C THR A 220 1.14 23.87 17.56
N ARG A 221 0.58 23.39 18.67
CA ARG A 221 0.02 24.25 19.73
C ARG A 221 1.11 25.05 20.46
N TYR A 222 2.24 24.44 20.75
CA TYR A 222 3.38 25.11 21.36
C TYR A 222 3.92 26.25 20.48
N GLU A 223 4.15 25.98 19.19
CA GLU A 223 4.54 26.98 18.19
C GLU A 223 3.48 28.09 18.04
N SER A 224 2.19 27.72 18.13
CA SER A 224 1.05 28.66 18.09
C SER A 224 1.10 29.67 19.22
N SER A 225 1.40 29.19 20.43
CA SER A 225 1.48 29.97 21.66
C SER A 225 2.64 30.97 21.60
N ILE A 226 3.84 30.53 21.20
CA ILE A 226 5.05 31.39 21.13
C ILE A 226 4.83 32.60 20.21
N THR A 227 4.26 32.42 19.02
CA THR A 227 4.05 33.57 18.12
C THR A 227 2.94 34.48 18.62
N SER A 228 1.93 33.97 19.33
CA SER A 228 0.94 34.82 20.00
C SER A 228 1.61 35.72 21.04
N THR A 229 2.53 35.17 21.84
CA THR A 229 3.27 35.92 22.85
C THR A 229 4.26 36.93 22.23
N GLN A 230 4.93 36.56 21.13
CA GLN A 230 5.80 37.48 20.37
C GLN A 230 5.03 38.64 19.76
N ILE A 231 3.86 38.39 19.15
CA ILE A 231 3.00 39.44 18.58
C ILE A 231 2.50 40.38 19.68
N GLU A 232 2.04 39.85 20.82
CA GLU A 232 1.65 40.69 21.96
C GLU A 232 2.82 41.53 22.49
N GLY A 233 4.03 40.96 22.56
CA GLY A 233 5.24 41.68 22.97
C GLY A 233 5.59 42.83 22.03
N ILE A 234 5.50 42.60 20.70
CA ILE A 234 5.72 43.64 19.68
C ILE A 234 4.64 44.73 19.75
N LEU A 235 3.37 44.36 19.93
CA LEU A 235 2.28 45.34 20.09
C LEU A 235 2.47 46.21 21.34
N ARG A 236 2.88 45.61 22.47
CA ARG A 236 3.19 46.34 23.71
C ARG A 236 4.38 47.27 23.54
N GLY A 237 5.42 46.85 22.82
CA GLY A 237 6.58 47.68 22.49
C GLY A 237 6.24 48.88 21.60
N LEU A 238 5.38 48.68 20.60
CA LEU A 238 4.88 49.75 19.71
C LEU A 238 3.97 50.75 20.43
N THR A 239 3.14 50.29 21.37
CA THR A 239 2.30 51.17 22.18
C THR A 239 3.10 51.97 23.20
N THR A 240 4.13 51.37 23.82
CA THR A 240 5.06 52.12 24.71
C THR A 240 5.90 53.13 23.93
N LEU A 241 6.39 52.80 22.73
CA LEU A 241 7.11 53.79 21.90
C LEU A 241 6.23 54.98 21.52
N ARG A 242 4.95 54.75 21.17
CA ARG A 242 4.00 55.83 20.88
C ARG A 242 3.71 56.74 22.09
N LEU A 243 3.72 56.19 23.30
CA LEU A 243 3.52 56.97 24.53
C LEU A 243 4.74 57.80 24.94
N VAL A 244 5.95 57.42 24.51
CA VAL A 244 7.20 58.17 24.79
C VAL A 244 7.44 59.30 23.79
N GLN A 245 6.78 59.28 22.63
CA GLN A 245 6.90 60.32 21.59
C GLN A 245 5.81 61.41 21.66
N LEU A 246 4.96 61.40 22.70
CA LEU A 246 3.92 62.40 23.00
C LEU A 246 4.28 63.12 24.30
#